data_AF-A0A1X7PP25-F1
#
_entry.id   AF-A0A1X7PP25-F1
#
_cell.length_a   1.000
_cell.length_b   1.000
_cell.length_c   1.000
_cell.angle_alpha   90.00
_cell.angle_beta   90.00
_cell.angle_gamma   90.00
#
_symmetry.space_group_name_H-M   'P 1'
#
loop_
_entity.id
_entity.type
_entity.pdbx_description
1 polymer ?
#
loop_
_entity_poly.entity_id
_entity_poly.type
_entity_poly.pdbx_seq_one_letter_code
_entity_poly.pdbx_strand_id
1 'polypeptide(L)'
;MTFEGWHPVALSSSIEPGSSAGTHISGKEYVVWRDNSGVAHVWEDRCPHRGMKLSFGFVRGDHIACLYHGWQYDTGGRCRYIPAHPALEVPATITVPVFSTFEALGMIWTSAEPEATRAPPPAVAGETVPVRSLYVDSDADQLLEAVRANLPSPFTGEGNSTISPAGGSLWRISAGDDRLLVGLQRVADGRAALHIVIEGPASVYAGAGQAHFLGWTTDVRYALEHRPALIPAARAEAV
;
A
#
# COMPACT_ATOMS: atom_id res chain seq x y z
N MET A 1 -16.39 9.29 6.67
CA MET A 1 -15.11 8.70 7.14
C MET A 1 -14.04 9.19 6.19
N THR A 2 -13.37 10.30 6.48
CA THR A 2 -12.52 10.95 5.46
C THR A 2 -11.11 10.36 5.50
N PHE A 3 -10.87 9.37 4.65
CA PHE A 3 -9.54 8.92 4.23
C PHE A 3 -8.84 9.93 3.31
N GLU A 4 -9.35 11.16 3.22
CA GLU A 4 -8.72 12.25 2.49
C GLU A 4 -7.26 12.41 2.93
N GLY A 5 -6.37 12.63 1.97
CA GLY A 5 -4.91 12.78 2.16
C GLY A 5 -4.20 11.61 2.85
N TRP A 6 -4.85 10.45 2.95
CA TRP A 6 -4.24 9.18 3.33
C TRP A 6 -4.05 8.31 2.09
N HIS A 7 -2.92 7.61 2.04
CA HIS A 7 -2.53 6.75 0.93
C HIS A 7 -2.37 5.32 1.43
N PRO A 8 -3.08 4.34 0.84
CA PRO A 8 -2.83 2.94 1.13
C PRO A 8 -1.51 2.56 0.46
N VAL A 9 -0.67 1.82 1.18
CA VAL A 9 0.68 1.48 0.70
C VAL A 9 0.99 -0.01 0.68
N ALA A 10 0.20 -0.80 1.41
CA ALA A 10 0.27 -2.25 1.44
C ALA A 10 -1.02 -2.84 2.01
N LEU A 11 -1.29 -4.11 1.69
CA LEU A 11 -2.14 -4.93 2.54
C LEU A 11 -1.42 -5.17 3.87
N SER A 12 -2.17 -5.06 4.97
CA SER A 12 -1.65 -5.28 6.32
C SER A 12 -0.98 -6.64 6.47
N SER A 13 -1.61 -7.69 5.93
CA SER A 13 -1.10 -9.07 5.95
C SER A 13 0.11 -9.32 5.06
N SER A 14 0.47 -8.40 4.16
CA SER A 14 1.66 -8.54 3.31
C SER A 14 2.95 -8.07 3.99
N ILE A 15 2.84 -7.40 5.14
CA ILE A 15 3.98 -7.00 5.96
C ILE A 15 3.89 -7.78 7.27
N GLU A 16 4.68 -8.84 7.38
CA GLU A 16 4.69 -9.72 8.55
C GLU A 16 5.47 -9.08 9.72
N PRO A 17 5.18 -9.46 10.99
CA PRO A 17 5.97 -8.99 12.12
C PRO A 17 7.45 -9.35 11.94
N GLY A 18 8.33 -8.35 12.05
CA GLY A 18 9.76 -8.52 11.80
C GLY A 18 10.18 -8.46 10.32
N SER A 19 9.32 -7.98 9.42
CA SER A 19 9.63 -7.79 8.00
C SER A 19 9.55 -6.34 7.54
N SER A 20 10.15 -6.06 6.39
CA SER A 20 10.10 -4.76 5.70
C SER A 20 9.92 -4.93 4.19
N ALA A 21 9.33 -3.93 3.55
CA ALA A 21 9.17 -3.85 2.11
C ALA A 21 9.24 -2.40 1.63
N GLY A 22 9.69 -2.19 0.39
CA GLY A 22 9.70 -0.89 -0.27
C GLY A 22 8.37 -0.59 -0.95
N THR A 23 7.96 0.68 -0.95
CA THR A 23 6.76 1.17 -1.64
C THR A 23 7.00 2.59 -2.14
N HIS A 24 6.07 3.15 -2.91
CA HIS A 24 6.18 4.52 -3.40
C HIS A 24 4.86 5.28 -3.30
N ILE A 25 4.96 6.60 -3.11
CA ILE A 25 3.82 7.51 -3.28
C ILE A 25 4.28 8.62 -4.19
N SER A 26 3.64 8.75 -5.36
CA SER A 26 3.96 9.77 -6.35
C SER A 26 5.46 9.86 -6.67
N GLY A 27 6.13 8.71 -6.81
CA GLY A 27 7.54 8.60 -7.14
C GLY A 27 8.52 8.73 -5.96
N LYS A 28 8.06 9.15 -4.78
CA LYS A 28 8.90 9.16 -3.55
C LYS A 28 9.00 7.76 -2.96
N GLU A 29 10.17 7.37 -2.46
CA GLU A 29 10.46 6.03 -1.94
C GLU A 29 10.21 5.93 -0.42
N TYR A 30 9.47 4.91 -0.01
CA TYR A 30 9.11 4.67 1.40
C TYR A 30 9.40 3.21 1.78
N VAL A 31 9.79 3.00 3.04
CA VAL A 31 9.83 1.67 3.64
C VAL A 31 8.60 1.48 4.51
N VAL A 32 7.87 0.39 4.29
CA VAL A 32 6.85 -0.11 5.21
C VAL A 32 7.47 -1.28 5.97
N TRP A 33 7.46 -1.23 7.29
CA TRP A 33 8.00 -2.31 8.12
C TRP A 33 7.12 -2.53 9.34
N ARG A 34 7.15 -3.76 9.88
CA ARG A 34 6.37 -4.11 11.06
C ARG A 34 7.31 -4.59 12.14
N ASP A 35 7.26 -3.96 13.30
CA ASP A 35 8.04 -4.40 14.44
C ASP A 35 7.57 -5.77 14.96
N ASN A 36 8.36 -6.38 15.86
CA ASN A 36 8.03 -7.67 16.44
C ASN A 36 6.81 -7.63 17.38
N SER A 37 6.33 -6.46 17.80
CA SER A 37 5.08 -6.30 18.54
C SER A 37 3.85 -6.29 17.63
N GLY A 38 4.08 -6.19 16.32
CA GLY A 38 3.05 -6.21 15.29
C GLY A 38 2.61 -4.82 14.86
N VAL A 39 3.27 -3.74 15.27
CA VAL A 39 2.92 -2.36 14.86
C VAL A 39 3.60 -2.02 13.54
N ALA A 40 2.82 -1.55 12.57
CA ALA A 40 3.32 -1.08 11.29
C ALA A 40 3.85 0.36 11.36
N HIS A 41 4.93 0.62 10.63
CA HIS A 41 5.64 1.89 10.54
C HIS A 41 5.95 2.21 9.08
N VAL A 42 5.87 3.49 8.70
CA VAL A 42 6.24 3.97 7.36
C VAL A 42 7.25 5.11 7.44
N TRP A 43 8.41 4.94 6.81
CA TRP A 43 9.50 5.91 6.79
C TRP A 43 9.97 6.21 5.37
N GLU A 44 10.86 7.19 5.23
CA GLU A 44 11.63 7.37 3.99
C GLU A 44 12.53 6.14 3.78
N ASP A 45 12.57 5.61 2.55
CA ASP A 45 13.38 4.42 2.24
C ASP A 45 14.87 4.75 2.02
N ARG A 46 15.47 5.51 2.93
CA ARG A 46 16.84 6.00 2.76
C ARG A 46 17.59 6.10 4.07
N CYS A 47 18.65 5.33 4.19
CA CYS A 47 19.57 5.40 5.32
C CYS A 47 20.39 6.71 5.26
N PRO A 48 20.35 7.59 6.29
CA PRO A 48 21.04 8.88 6.29
C PRO A 48 22.57 8.76 6.27
N HIS A 49 23.14 7.57 6.49
CA HIS A 49 24.58 7.36 6.42
C HIS A 49 25.11 7.44 4.97
N ARG A 50 24.60 6.58 4.06
CA ARG A 50 25.06 6.50 2.66
C ARG A 50 23.96 6.22 1.64
N GLY A 51 22.70 6.42 2.01
CA GLY A 51 21.56 6.32 1.10
C GLY A 51 21.12 4.91 0.72
N MET A 52 21.59 3.86 1.41
CA MET A 52 21.07 2.50 1.20
C MET A 52 19.59 2.45 1.60
N LYS A 53 18.78 1.74 0.81
CA LYS A 53 17.37 1.49 1.13
C LYS A 53 17.23 0.70 2.43
N LEU A 54 16.39 1.19 3.32
CA LEU A 54 16.08 0.56 4.60
C LEU A 54 15.11 -0.62 4.41
N SER A 55 14.33 -0.64 3.33
CA SER A 55 13.46 -1.75 2.95
C SER A 55 14.20 -3.07 2.73
N PHE A 56 15.48 -3.03 2.37
CA PHE A 56 16.37 -4.20 2.31
C PHE A 56 17.04 -4.56 3.65
N GLY A 57 16.75 -3.79 4.71
CA GLY A 57 17.29 -4.00 6.04
C GLY A 57 16.68 -5.19 6.77
N PHE A 58 16.99 -5.29 8.05
CA PHE A 58 16.50 -6.35 8.92
C PHE A 58 15.78 -5.75 10.12
N VAL A 59 14.50 -6.08 10.30
CA VAL A 59 13.78 -5.71 11.51
C VAL A 59 14.21 -6.62 12.65
N ARG A 60 14.49 -6.02 13.81
CA ARG A 60 14.93 -6.69 15.04
C ARG A 60 14.28 -6.01 16.24
N GLY A 61 13.25 -6.63 16.80
CA GLY A 61 12.48 -6.03 17.87
C GLY A 61 11.69 -4.84 17.36
N ASP A 62 11.96 -3.68 17.94
CA ASP A 62 11.41 -2.35 17.63
C ASP A 62 12.39 -1.49 16.80
N HIS A 63 13.37 -2.12 16.16
CA HIS A 63 14.35 -1.45 15.32
C HIS A 63 14.42 -2.03 13.91
N ILE A 64 14.89 -1.23 12.96
CA ILE A 64 15.35 -1.70 11.66
C ILE A 64 16.85 -1.43 11.50
N ALA A 65 17.59 -2.48 11.12
CA ALA A 65 19.03 -2.42 10.86
C ALA A 65 19.28 -2.29 9.36
N CYS A 66 20.01 -1.25 8.95
CA CYS A 66 20.40 -1.05 7.55
C CYS A 66 21.34 -2.17 7.08
N LEU A 67 21.02 -2.80 5.94
CA LEU A 67 21.81 -3.91 5.37
C LEU A 67 23.28 -3.54 5.11
N TYR A 68 23.58 -2.27 4.86
CA TYR A 68 24.92 -1.87 4.42
C TYR A 68 25.95 -1.93 5.57
N HIS A 69 25.67 -1.25 6.69
CA HIS A 69 26.62 -1.13 7.80
C HIS A 69 26.00 -1.46 9.16
N GLY A 70 24.77 -1.98 9.17
CA GLY A 70 24.06 -2.39 10.38
C GLY A 70 23.66 -1.25 11.31
N TRP A 71 23.64 0.01 10.85
CA TRP A 71 23.10 1.11 11.65
C TRP A 71 21.64 0.82 11.98
N GLN A 72 21.29 0.91 13.27
CA GLN A 72 19.96 0.53 13.77
C GLN A 72 19.18 1.77 14.15
N TYR A 73 17.94 1.83 13.68
CA TYR A 73 17.01 2.94 13.93
C TYR A 73 15.81 2.43 14.70
N ASP A 74 15.39 3.14 15.74
CA ASP A 74 14.19 2.83 16.52
C ASP A 74 12.91 3.22 15.79
N THR A 75 11.73 2.91 16.35
CA THR A 75 10.41 3.25 15.78
C THR A 75 10.20 4.73 15.44
N GLY A 76 10.92 5.63 16.11
CA GLY A 76 10.92 7.08 15.84
C GLY A 76 11.90 7.51 14.75
N GLY A 77 12.55 6.57 14.07
CA GLY A 77 13.54 6.83 13.03
C GLY A 77 14.91 7.28 13.57
N ARG A 78 15.13 7.28 14.89
CA ARG A 78 16.40 7.74 15.48
C ARG A 78 17.43 6.62 15.46
N CYS A 79 18.64 6.93 14.99
CA CYS A 79 19.75 5.99 15.07
C CYS A 79 20.13 5.73 16.54
N ARG A 80 20.10 4.46 16.94
CA ARG A 80 20.42 4.03 18.30
C ARG A 80 21.74 3.30 18.42
N TYR A 81 22.19 2.68 17.34
CA TYR A 81 23.38 1.84 17.38
C TYR A 81 24.15 1.86 16.07
N ILE A 82 25.47 2.03 16.18
CA ILE A 82 26.43 1.98 15.07
C ILE A 82 27.42 0.84 15.37
N PRO A 83 27.34 -0.31 14.67
CA PRO A 83 28.14 -1.49 15.01
C PRO A 83 29.65 -1.27 15.02
N ALA A 84 30.17 -0.40 14.14
CA ALA A 84 31.60 -0.07 14.07
C ALA A 84 32.10 0.75 15.29
N HIS A 85 31.18 1.39 16.02
CA HIS A 85 31.47 2.22 17.19
C HIS A 85 30.50 1.87 18.33
N PRO A 86 30.57 0.65 18.90
CA PRO A 86 29.54 0.14 19.79
C PRO A 86 29.42 0.88 21.13
N ALA A 87 30.47 1.63 21.54
CA ALA A 87 30.47 2.45 22.74
C ALA A 87 30.13 3.93 22.48
N LEU A 88 29.87 4.31 21.22
CA LEU A 88 29.53 5.67 20.86
C LEU A 88 28.11 5.99 21.32
N GLU A 89 27.95 7.11 22.04
CA GLU A 89 26.64 7.73 22.20
C GLU A 89 26.23 8.36 20.85
N VAL A 90 25.28 7.72 20.18
CA VAL A 90 24.86 8.14 18.83
C VAL A 90 24.18 9.52 18.89
N PRO A 91 24.64 10.51 18.10
CA PRO A 91 24.03 11.83 18.05
C PRO A 91 22.53 11.77 17.73
N ALA A 92 21.72 12.50 18.50
CA ALA A 92 20.26 12.54 18.32
C ALA A 92 19.81 13.15 16.98
N THR A 93 20.71 13.84 16.27
CA THR A 93 20.46 14.44 14.96
C THR A 93 20.48 13.42 13.81
N ILE A 94 20.90 12.18 14.06
CA ILE A 94 20.90 11.12 13.04
C ILE A 94 19.52 10.46 13.05
N THR A 95 18.63 10.95 12.20
CA THR A 95 17.26 10.48 12.08
C THR A 95 16.90 10.15 10.63
N VAL A 96 15.92 9.26 10.47
CA VAL A 96 15.21 8.97 9.22
C VAL A 96 13.85 9.68 9.30
N PRO A 97 13.39 10.37 8.24
CA PRO A 97 12.04 10.92 8.20
C PRO A 97 10.98 9.83 8.41
N VAL A 98 10.07 10.06 9.36
CA VAL A 98 8.96 9.16 9.69
C VAL A 98 7.62 9.77 9.26
N PHE A 99 6.68 8.91 8.87
CA PHE A 99 5.36 9.32 8.38
C PHE A 99 4.26 8.75 9.26
N SER A 100 3.20 9.53 9.45
CA SER A 100 2.03 9.09 10.21
C SER A 100 1.46 7.83 9.58
N THR A 101 1.31 6.78 10.39
CA THR A 101 0.91 5.44 9.93
C THR A 101 -0.27 4.95 10.76
N PHE A 102 -1.25 4.33 10.11
CA PHE A 102 -2.28 3.57 10.80
C PHE A 102 -2.74 2.37 9.97
N GLU A 103 -3.33 1.39 10.66
CA GLU A 103 -3.91 0.21 10.03
C GLU A 103 -5.42 0.22 10.19
N ALA A 104 -6.13 0.06 9.07
CA ALA A 104 -7.58 -0.07 9.06
C ALA A 104 -8.00 -0.77 7.76
N LEU A 105 -9.14 -1.46 7.79
CA LEU A 105 -9.73 -2.07 6.61
C LEU A 105 -8.77 -3.03 5.87
N GLY A 106 -7.96 -3.77 6.64
CA GLY A 106 -6.98 -4.72 6.10
C GLY A 106 -5.80 -4.09 5.35
N MET A 107 -5.61 -2.77 5.44
CA MET A 107 -4.57 -2.02 4.73
C MET A 107 -3.72 -1.18 5.69
N ILE A 108 -2.47 -0.93 5.30
CA ILE A 108 -1.58 0.05 5.93
C ILE A 108 -1.71 1.37 5.18
N TRP A 109 -1.95 2.44 5.92
CA TRP A 109 -2.17 3.79 5.41
C TRP A 109 -1.11 4.75 5.94
N THR A 110 -0.69 5.70 5.09
CA THR A 110 0.27 6.74 5.48
C THR A 110 -0.07 8.11 4.87
N SER A 111 0.45 9.19 5.47
CA SER A 111 0.51 10.50 4.82
C SER A 111 1.69 10.57 3.84
N ALA A 112 1.59 11.45 2.84
CA ALA A 112 2.71 11.73 1.92
C ALA A 112 3.74 12.72 2.50
N GLU A 113 3.38 13.46 3.54
CA GLU A 113 4.23 14.45 4.20
C GLU A 113 4.77 13.91 5.54
N PRO A 114 6.06 14.12 5.83
CA PRO A 114 6.67 13.69 7.08
C PRO A 114 6.08 14.50 8.25
N GLU A 115 6.01 13.89 9.43
CA GLU A 115 5.52 14.54 10.66
C GLU A 115 4.10 15.13 10.60
N ALA A 116 3.34 14.84 9.54
CA ALA A 116 1.98 15.32 9.39
C ALA A 116 1.11 14.80 10.53
N THR A 117 0.63 15.68 11.40
CA THR A 117 -0.29 15.37 12.50
C THR A 117 -1.72 15.19 11.97
N ARG A 118 -1.89 14.16 11.14
CA ARG A 118 -3.20 13.78 10.62
C ARG A 118 -3.80 12.74 11.56
N ALA A 119 -4.92 13.09 12.20
CA ALA A 119 -5.66 12.11 12.97
C ALA A 119 -6.14 10.99 12.02
N PRO A 120 -5.96 9.71 12.38
CA PRO A 120 -6.53 8.63 11.60
C PRO A 120 -8.06 8.79 11.58
N PRO A 121 -8.74 8.30 10.52
CA PRO A 121 -10.19 8.19 10.53
C PRO A 121 -10.66 7.40 11.78
N PRO A 122 -11.89 7.64 12.28
CA PRO A 122 -12.45 6.83 13.36
C PRO A 122 -12.33 5.34 13.03
N ALA A 123 -12.06 4.53 14.06
CA ALA A 123 -11.89 3.09 13.90
C ALA A 123 -13.07 2.51 13.11
N VAL A 124 -12.77 1.90 11.97
CA VAL A 124 -13.76 1.23 11.15
C VAL A 124 -13.74 -0.24 11.53
N ALA A 125 -14.80 -0.67 12.23
CA ALA A 125 -14.97 -2.06 12.62
C ALA A 125 -15.47 -2.90 11.43
N GLY A 126 -15.01 -4.15 11.35
CA GLY A 126 -15.43 -5.09 10.33
C GLY A 126 -14.33 -6.11 10.04
N GLU A 127 -14.73 -7.37 9.85
CA GLU A 127 -13.80 -8.39 9.35
C GLU A 127 -13.48 -8.10 7.89
N THR A 128 -12.22 -8.33 7.53
CA THR A 128 -11.78 -8.24 6.14
C THR A 128 -10.94 -9.45 5.78
N VAL A 129 -11.03 -9.85 4.51
CA VAL A 129 -10.24 -10.95 3.97
C VAL A 129 -9.39 -10.42 2.81
N PRO A 130 -8.05 -10.52 2.88
CA PRO A 130 -7.18 -9.96 1.85
C PRO A 130 -7.32 -10.74 0.53
N VAL A 131 -7.37 -10.02 -0.60
CA VAL A 131 -7.31 -10.64 -1.94
C VAL A 131 -5.88 -10.55 -2.46
N ARG A 132 -5.40 -9.33 -2.75
CA ARG A 132 -4.01 -9.03 -3.13
C ARG A 132 -3.76 -7.53 -3.27
N SER A 133 -2.48 -7.19 -3.39
CA SER A 133 -2.05 -5.97 -4.07
C SER A 133 -1.87 -6.24 -5.57
N LEU A 134 -2.38 -5.36 -6.43
CA LEU A 134 -2.21 -5.41 -7.89
C LEU A 134 -1.44 -4.16 -8.33
N TYR A 135 -0.16 -4.34 -8.68
CA TYR A 135 0.67 -3.29 -9.27
C TYR A 135 0.61 -3.37 -10.80
N VAL A 136 0.46 -2.22 -11.47
CA VAL A 136 0.37 -2.12 -12.93
C VAL A 136 1.15 -0.92 -13.47
N ASP A 137 1.65 -1.05 -14.70
CA ASP A 137 2.25 0.04 -15.48
C ASP A 137 1.17 0.83 -16.21
N SER A 138 0.28 1.43 -15.42
CA SER A 138 -0.81 2.30 -15.87
C SER A 138 -1.01 3.41 -14.84
N ASP A 139 -1.46 4.58 -15.28
CA ASP A 139 -1.90 5.61 -14.35
C ASP A 139 -3.15 5.17 -13.57
N ALA A 140 -3.37 5.81 -12.42
CA ALA A 140 -4.41 5.43 -11.48
C ALA A 140 -5.84 5.64 -12.03
N ASP A 141 -6.02 6.60 -12.94
CA ASP A 141 -7.33 6.90 -13.51
C ASP A 141 -7.68 5.84 -14.56
N GLN A 142 -6.72 5.47 -15.43
CA GLN A 142 -6.85 4.36 -16.38
C GLN A 142 -7.09 3.01 -15.70
N LEU A 143 -6.41 2.76 -14.57
CA LEU A 143 -6.61 1.58 -13.73
C LEU A 143 -8.03 1.54 -13.16
N LEU A 144 -8.53 2.66 -12.65
CA LEU A 144 -9.89 2.75 -12.14
C LEU A 144 -10.93 2.55 -13.25
N GLU A 145 -10.71 3.12 -14.43
CA GLU A 145 -11.57 2.87 -15.60
C GLU A 145 -11.56 1.39 -16.02
N ALA A 146 -10.42 0.70 -15.92
CA ALA A 146 -10.37 -0.74 -16.17
C ALA A 146 -11.22 -1.52 -15.18
N VAL A 147 -11.17 -1.15 -13.90
CA VAL A 147 -12.01 -1.74 -12.86
C VAL A 147 -13.49 -1.49 -13.15
N ARG A 148 -13.88 -0.27 -13.54
CA ARG A 148 -15.28 0.06 -13.90
C ARG A 148 -15.79 -0.75 -15.08
N ALA A 149 -14.94 -0.96 -16.09
CA ALA A 149 -15.30 -1.71 -17.29
C ALA A 149 -15.37 -3.23 -17.05
N ASN A 150 -14.75 -3.72 -15.97
CA ASN A 150 -14.62 -5.15 -15.67
C ASN A 150 -14.99 -5.39 -14.21
N LEU A 151 -16.22 -5.10 -13.78
CA LEU A 151 -16.63 -5.36 -12.40
C LEU A 151 -16.77 -6.88 -12.14
N PRO A 152 -16.45 -7.36 -10.93
CA PRO A 152 -16.53 -8.79 -10.62
C PRO A 152 -17.97 -9.27 -10.64
N SER A 153 -18.20 -10.54 -10.96
CA SER A 153 -19.48 -11.19 -10.66
C SER A 153 -19.62 -11.45 -9.15
N PRO A 154 -20.85 -11.56 -8.62
CA PRO A 154 -21.07 -12.01 -7.24
C PRO A 154 -20.45 -13.40 -7.02
N PHE A 155 -19.77 -13.55 -5.89
CA PHE A 155 -19.41 -14.83 -5.29
C PHE A 155 -20.58 -15.40 -4.48
N THR A 156 -21.25 -14.56 -3.69
CA THR A 156 -22.45 -14.93 -2.94
C THR A 156 -23.70 -14.29 -3.53
N GLY A 157 -24.76 -15.10 -3.62
CA GLY A 157 -26.06 -14.66 -4.14
C GLY A 157 -26.03 -14.30 -5.62
N GLU A 158 -26.95 -13.44 -6.01
CA GLU A 158 -27.10 -12.92 -7.38
C GLU A 158 -27.22 -11.39 -7.33
N GLY A 159 -26.92 -10.73 -8.44
CA GLY A 159 -27.13 -9.30 -8.57
C GLY A 159 -26.11 -8.61 -9.46
N ASN A 160 -26.35 -7.33 -9.68
CA ASN A 160 -25.46 -6.49 -10.48
C ASN A 160 -24.30 -5.98 -9.63
N SER A 161 -23.22 -5.63 -10.33
CA SER A 161 -22.03 -5.05 -9.70
C SER A 161 -21.94 -3.56 -9.92
N THR A 162 -21.48 -2.84 -8.90
CA THR A 162 -21.30 -1.38 -8.92
C THR A 162 -20.01 -1.00 -8.21
N ILE A 163 -19.47 0.16 -8.55
CA ILE A 163 -18.32 0.76 -7.87
C ILE A 163 -18.61 2.22 -7.53
N SER A 164 -18.29 2.62 -6.30
CA SER A 164 -18.50 3.98 -5.80
C SER A 164 -17.34 4.45 -4.93
N PRO A 165 -17.10 5.78 -4.83
CA PRO A 165 -16.10 6.32 -3.91
C PRO A 165 -16.47 6.03 -2.45
N ALA A 166 -15.45 5.75 -1.62
CA ALA A 166 -15.61 5.54 -0.17
C ALA A 166 -14.79 6.54 0.68
N GLY A 167 -14.14 7.52 0.04
CA GLY A 167 -13.43 8.65 0.65
C GLY A 167 -11.93 8.64 0.33
N GLY A 168 -11.35 9.80 0.02
CA GLY A 168 -9.96 9.90 -0.41
C GLY A 168 -9.63 8.95 -1.57
N SER A 169 -8.64 8.09 -1.35
CA SER A 169 -8.17 7.07 -2.30
C SER A 169 -8.88 5.72 -2.18
N LEU A 170 -9.92 5.61 -1.34
CA LEU A 170 -10.68 4.37 -1.10
C LEU A 170 -11.92 4.29 -2.00
N TRP A 171 -12.14 3.11 -2.59
CA TRP A 171 -13.30 2.77 -3.40
C TRP A 171 -14.00 1.54 -2.84
N ARG A 172 -15.31 1.45 -3.04
CA ARG A 172 -16.12 0.27 -2.70
C ARG A 172 -16.69 -0.35 -3.96
N ILE A 173 -16.53 -1.66 -4.10
CA ILE A 173 -17.21 -2.48 -5.09
C ILE A 173 -18.30 -3.28 -4.38
N SER A 174 -19.47 -3.33 -4.99
CA SER A 174 -20.55 -4.22 -4.57
C SER A 174 -20.82 -5.18 -5.71
N ALA A 175 -20.88 -6.48 -5.45
CA ALA A 175 -21.20 -7.51 -6.43
C ALA A 175 -22.28 -8.40 -5.83
N GLY A 176 -23.54 -8.10 -6.13
CA GLY A 176 -24.66 -8.68 -5.38
C GLY A 176 -24.56 -8.30 -3.90
N ASP A 177 -24.48 -9.30 -3.03
CA ASP A 177 -24.32 -9.11 -1.59
C ASP A 177 -22.87 -8.94 -1.15
N ASP A 178 -21.91 -9.36 -1.98
CA ASP A 178 -20.48 -9.23 -1.68
C ASP A 178 -20.04 -7.77 -1.72
N ARG A 179 -19.13 -7.41 -0.82
CA ARG A 179 -18.54 -6.09 -0.75
C ARG A 179 -17.03 -6.19 -0.77
N LEU A 180 -16.38 -5.39 -1.61
CA LEU A 180 -14.94 -5.24 -1.64
C LEU A 180 -14.55 -3.80 -1.39
N LEU A 181 -13.40 -3.63 -0.74
CA LEU A 181 -12.71 -2.35 -0.63
C LEU A 181 -11.45 -2.38 -1.50
N VAL A 182 -11.26 -1.28 -2.21
CA VAL A 182 -10.15 -1.09 -3.14
C VAL A 182 -9.43 0.21 -2.76
N GLY A 183 -8.25 0.10 -2.17
CA GLY A 183 -7.36 1.23 -1.93
C GLY A 183 -6.52 1.53 -3.17
N LEU A 184 -6.68 2.72 -3.76
CA LEU A 184 -5.95 3.16 -4.94
C LEU A 184 -4.66 3.89 -4.56
N GLN A 185 -3.51 3.29 -4.86
CA GLN A 185 -2.19 3.87 -4.65
C GLN A 185 -1.67 4.49 -5.95
N ARG A 186 -1.37 5.81 -5.93
CA ARG A 186 -0.59 6.47 -6.98
C ARG A 186 0.89 6.23 -6.70
N VAL A 187 1.49 5.25 -7.38
CA VAL A 187 2.86 4.78 -7.10
C VAL A 187 3.87 5.77 -7.67
N ALA A 188 3.76 6.09 -8.96
CA ALA A 188 4.56 7.08 -9.68
C ALA A 188 3.84 7.48 -10.98
N ASP A 189 4.41 8.36 -11.78
CA ASP A 189 3.88 8.64 -13.12
C ASP A 189 3.81 7.35 -13.95
N GLY A 190 2.64 7.09 -14.53
CA GLY A 190 2.37 5.87 -15.31
C GLY A 190 2.39 4.56 -14.50
N ARG A 191 2.40 4.61 -13.17
CA ARG A 191 2.36 3.42 -12.31
C ARG A 191 1.41 3.60 -11.14
N ALA A 192 0.53 2.62 -10.95
CA ALA A 192 -0.45 2.62 -9.87
C ALA A 192 -0.61 1.22 -9.29
N ALA A 193 -1.23 1.16 -8.11
CA ALA A 193 -1.59 -0.11 -7.50
C ALA A 193 -2.98 -0.07 -6.87
N LEU A 194 -3.59 -1.25 -6.76
CA LEU A 194 -4.78 -1.49 -5.94
C LEU A 194 -4.41 -2.38 -4.77
N HIS A 195 -4.87 -2.04 -3.56
CA HIS A 195 -4.88 -2.94 -2.41
C HIS A 195 -6.32 -3.39 -2.16
N ILE A 196 -6.57 -4.70 -2.28
CA ILE A 196 -7.92 -5.23 -2.42
C ILE A 196 -8.23 -6.18 -1.26
N VAL A 197 -9.34 -5.91 -0.58
CA VAL A 197 -9.89 -6.75 0.48
C VAL A 197 -11.38 -6.98 0.27
N ILE A 198 -11.89 -8.11 0.76
CA ILE A 198 -13.32 -8.39 0.86
C ILE A 198 -13.78 -7.92 2.24
N GLU A 199 -14.90 -7.20 2.33
CA GLU A 199 -15.56 -6.88 3.60
C GLU A 199 -16.45 -8.07 3.99
N GLY A 200 -16.11 -8.76 5.08
CA GLY A 200 -16.87 -9.90 5.58
C GLY A 200 -16.02 -10.96 6.27
N PRO A 201 -16.67 -11.98 6.84
CA PRO A 201 -16.01 -12.94 7.71
C PRO A 201 -15.17 -13.95 6.93
N ALA A 202 -14.04 -14.35 7.52
CA ALA A 202 -13.16 -15.36 6.94
C ALA A 202 -13.87 -16.72 6.75
N SER A 203 -14.86 -17.04 7.59
CA SER A 203 -15.65 -18.27 7.49
C SER A 203 -16.44 -18.40 6.18
N VAL A 204 -16.71 -17.29 5.50
CA VAL A 204 -17.42 -17.25 4.21
C VAL A 204 -16.43 -17.11 3.05
N TYR A 205 -15.46 -16.20 3.19
CA TYR A 205 -14.65 -15.77 2.04
C TYR A 205 -13.27 -16.41 1.97
N ALA A 206 -12.71 -16.94 3.06
CA ALA A 206 -11.39 -17.55 3.02
C ALA A 206 -11.37 -18.78 2.09
N GLY A 207 -10.35 -18.88 1.25
CA GLY A 207 -10.26 -19.92 0.22
C GLY A 207 -11.07 -19.57 -1.03
N ALA A 208 -12.30 -20.07 -1.15
CA ALA A 208 -13.07 -19.98 -2.40
C ALA A 208 -13.45 -18.54 -2.78
N GLY A 209 -13.93 -17.73 -1.82
CA GLY A 209 -14.27 -16.32 -2.07
C GLY A 209 -13.04 -15.49 -2.44
N GLN A 210 -11.93 -15.69 -1.73
CA GLN A 210 -10.62 -15.10 -2.08
C GLN A 210 -10.19 -15.48 -3.50
N ALA A 211 -10.28 -16.77 -3.86
CA ALA A 211 -9.89 -17.26 -5.18
C ALA A 211 -10.77 -16.68 -6.29
N HIS A 212 -12.08 -16.56 -6.05
CA HIS A 212 -13.03 -15.93 -6.98
C HIS A 212 -12.63 -14.50 -7.31
N PHE A 213 -12.46 -13.65 -6.27
CA PHE A 213 -12.08 -12.26 -6.50
C PHE A 213 -10.62 -12.11 -6.96
N LEU A 214 -9.74 -13.04 -6.61
CA LEU A 214 -8.39 -13.10 -7.20
C LEU A 214 -8.45 -13.35 -8.71
N GLY A 215 -9.34 -14.22 -9.19
CA GLY A 215 -9.59 -14.42 -10.62
C GLY A 215 -9.98 -13.11 -11.30
N TRP A 216 -10.96 -12.41 -10.76
CA TRP A 216 -11.38 -11.09 -11.25
C TRP A 216 -10.22 -10.08 -11.34
N THR A 217 -9.37 -9.97 -10.32
CA THR A 217 -8.21 -9.04 -10.38
C THR A 217 -7.23 -9.39 -11.51
N THR A 218 -7.17 -10.66 -11.90
CA THR A 218 -6.35 -11.13 -13.01
C THR A 218 -6.95 -10.67 -14.34
N ASP A 219 -8.28 -10.71 -14.48
CA ASP A 219 -9.00 -10.21 -15.65
C ASP A 219 -8.84 -8.69 -15.80
N VAL A 220 -8.92 -7.92 -14.70
CA VAL A 220 -8.65 -6.48 -14.70
C VAL A 220 -7.24 -6.18 -15.21
N ARG A 221 -6.24 -6.92 -14.71
CA ARG A 221 -4.85 -6.78 -15.17
C ARG A 221 -4.71 -7.11 -16.64
N TYR A 222 -5.29 -8.23 -17.07
CA TYR A 222 -5.27 -8.67 -18.46
C TYR A 222 -5.87 -7.60 -19.38
N ALA A 223 -7.04 -7.05 -19.02
CA ALA A 223 -7.71 -6.00 -19.77
C ALA A 223 -6.89 -4.71 -19.88
N LEU A 224 -6.08 -4.38 -18.88
CA LEU A 224 -5.15 -3.25 -18.91
C LEU A 224 -3.97 -3.49 -19.84
N GLU A 225 -3.31 -4.63 -19.71
CA GLU A 225 -2.09 -4.98 -20.44
C GLU A 225 -2.37 -5.29 -21.93
N HIS A 226 -3.62 -5.61 -22.28
CA HIS A 226 -4.03 -5.98 -23.64
C HIS A 226 -5.01 -4.97 -24.27
N ARG A 227 -5.07 -3.72 -23.78
CA ARG A 227 -5.83 -2.68 -24.49
C ARG A 227 -5.23 -2.47 -25.89
N PRO A 228 -6.05 -2.31 -26.95
CA PRO A 228 -5.55 -1.88 -28.24
C PRO A 228 -4.78 -0.57 -28.03
N ALA A 229 -3.53 -0.50 -28.52
CA ALA A 229 -2.77 0.73 -28.45
C ALA A 229 -3.60 1.85 -29.08
N LEU A 230 -3.89 2.91 -28.30
CA LEU A 230 -4.40 4.14 -28.88
C LEU A 230 -3.36 4.59 -29.90
N ILE A 231 -3.71 4.53 -31.18
CA ILE A 231 -2.90 5.10 -32.26
C ILE A 231 -2.69 6.55 -31.85
N PRO A 232 -1.44 7.01 -31.61
CA PRO A 232 -1.21 8.41 -31.30
C PRO A 232 -1.82 9.24 -32.43
N ALA A 233 -2.74 10.14 -32.10
CA ALA A 233 -3.25 11.11 -33.06
C ALA A 233 -2.03 11.75 -33.72
N ALA A 234 -1.93 11.60 -35.05
CA ALA A 234 -0.82 12.11 -35.83
C ALA A 234 -0.58 13.57 -35.41
N ARG A 235 0.64 13.86 -34.93
CA ARG A 235 1.06 15.23 -34.72
C ARG A 235 0.91 15.92 -36.07
N ALA A 236 -0.08 16.82 -36.18
CA ALA A 236 -0.16 17.73 -37.30
C ALA A 236 1.11 18.58 -37.24
N GLU A 237 2.08 18.24 -38.08
CA GLU A 237 3.24 19.08 -38.34
C GLU A 237 2.71 20.38 -38.96
N ALA A 238 2.82 21.47 -38.21
CA ALA A 238 2.63 22.80 -38.74
C ALA A 238 3.83 23.12 -39.63
N VAL A 239 3.57 23.25 -40.93
CA VAL A 239 4.43 23.96 -41.90
C VAL A 239 4.02 25.42 -41.93
#